data_AF-A0A329D0I0-F1
#
_entry.id   AF-A0A329D0I0-F1
#
_cell.length_a   1.000
_cell.length_b   1.000
_cell.length_c   1.000
_cell.angle_alpha   90.00
_cell.angle_beta   90.00
_cell.angle_gamma   90.00
#
_symmetry.space_group_name_H-M   'P 1'
#
loop_
_entity.id
_entity.type
_entity.pdbx_description
1 polymer ?
#
loop_
_entity_poly.entity_id
_entity_poly.type
_entity_poly.pdbx_seq_one_letter_code
_entity_poly.pdbx_strand_id
1 'polypeptide(L)'
;MAKPTDRDRLLWLLNEEGGTSNQQAKTILNVSDQRYGLLKEELLSEALIEKYRCHSGGIALTAKGVKHLVPSPESAVGKEADLYQELIKVIDNEAYDNEENAFGFDIGSLRNRGKWTNPDVVKFSVRNYPRQRIDKLIVTTYLRSKAMAKMECRSYL
;
A
#
# COMPACT_ATOMS: atom_id res chain seq x y z
N MET A 1 9.40 26.07 12.77
CA MET A 1 8.29 25.14 12.45
C MET A 1 6.98 25.83 12.79
N ALA A 2 6.07 26.00 11.82
CA ALA A 2 4.76 26.61 12.08
C ALA A 2 3.98 25.73 13.05
N LYS A 3 3.30 26.33 14.04
CA LYS A 3 2.43 25.57 14.94
C LYS A 3 1.27 25.00 14.09
N PRO A 4 1.03 23.67 14.12
CA PRO A 4 -0.07 23.09 13.38
C PRO A 4 -1.39 23.72 13.84
N THR A 5 -2.24 24.08 12.88
CA THR A 5 -3.51 24.75 13.19
C THR A 5 -4.47 23.79 13.89
N ASP A 6 -5.42 24.31 14.66
CA ASP A 6 -6.42 23.48 15.35
C ASP A 6 -7.26 22.65 14.36
N ARG A 7 -7.42 23.16 13.13
CA ARG A 7 -8.03 22.47 11.99
C ARG A 7 -7.25 21.21 11.61
N ASP A 8 -5.94 21.36 11.35
CA ASP A 8 -5.09 20.24 10.95
C ASP A 8 -4.99 19.17 12.05
N ARG A 9 -4.95 19.62 13.31
CA ARG A 9 -4.93 18.74 14.47
C ARG A 9 -6.20 17.89 14.59
N LEU A 10 -7.38 18.49 14.35
CA LEU A 10 -8.65 17.78 14.39
C LEU A 10 -8.75 16.75 13.26
N LEU A 11 -8.36 17.15 12.05
CA LEU A 11 -8.33 16.25 10.90
C LEU A 11 -7.37 15.07 11.13
N TRP A 12 -6.18 15.33 11.68
CA TRP A 12 -5.21 14.29 12.01
C TRP A 12 -5.74 13.31 13.07
N LEU A 13 -6.34 13.82 14.15
CA LEU A 13 -6.97 13.01 15.20
C LEU A 13 -8.02 12.05 14.62
N LEU A 14 -8.88 12.56 13.73
CA LEU A 14 -9.93 11.74 13.12
C LEU A 14 -9.36 10.67 12.18
N ASN A 15 -8.20 10.89 11.58
CA ASN A 15 -7.55 9.93 10.69
C ASN A 15 -6.91 8.79 11.47
N GLU A 16 -6.40 9.05 12.66
CA GLU A 16 -5.88 8.00 13.54
C GLU A 16 -7.00 7.18 14.19
N GLU A 17 -8.05 7.83 14.71
CA GLU A 17 -9.12 7.13 15.45
C GLU A 17 -10.26 6.61 14.56
N GLY A 18 -10.35 7.03 13.30
CA GLY A 18 -11.45 6.69 12.39
C GLY A 18 -12.80 7.36 12.73
N GLY A 19 -12.85 8.14 13.81
CA GLY A 19 -14.00 8.87 14.29
C GLY A 19 -13.96 9.05 15.80
N THR A 20 -14.39 10.20 16.31
CA THR A 20 -14.29 10.52 17.73
C THR A 20 -15.54 11.25 18.25
N SER A 21 -15.75 11.23 19.56
CA SER A 21 -16.85 11.96 20.19
C SER A 21 -16.54 13.46 20.27
N ASN A 22 -17.55 14.32 20.24
CA ASN A 22 -17.31 15.77 20.36
C ASN A 22 -16.61 16.15 21.68
N GLN A 23 -16.88 15.43 22.77
CA GLN A 23 -16.25 15.68 24.05
C GLN A 23 -14.77 15.29 24.03
N GLN A 24 -14.43 14.14 23.46
CA GLN A 24 -13.06 13.66 23.34
C GLN A 24 -12.23 14.57 22.43
N ALA A 25 -12.78 14.98 21.28
CA ALA A 25 -12.11 15.94 20.39
C ALA A 25 -11.74 17.24 21.11
N LYS A 26 -12.67 17.82 21.89
CA LYS A 26 -12.43 19.04 22.66
C LYS A 26 -11.34 18.89 23.70
N THR A 27 -11.36 17.79 24.44
CA THR A 27 -10.35 17.50 25.48
C THR A 27 -8.96 17.33 24.87
N ILE A 28 -8.85 16.60 23.76
CA ILE A 28 -7.56 16.34 23.09
C ILE A 28 -7.01 17.62 22.45
N LEU A 29 -7.87 18.42 21.81
CA LEU A 29 -7.47 19.67 21.16
C LEU A 29 -7.27 20.84 22.16
N ASN A 30 -7.73 20.69 23.40
CA ASN A 30 -7.72 21.72 24.44
C ASN A 30 -8.31 23.06 23.96
N VAL A 31 -9.49 22.99 23.33
CA VAL A 31 -10.22 24.14 22.76
C VAL A 31 -11.50 24.43 23.53
N SER A 32 -11.91 25.71 23.55
CA SER A 32 -13.20 26.11 24.13
C SER A 32 -14.39 25.62 23.29
N ASP A 33 -15.55 25.49 23.92
CA ASP A 33 -16.78 25.04 23.24
C ASP A 33 -17.15 25.93 22.04
N GLN A 34 -16.99 27.25 22.18
CA GLN A 34 -17.26 28.20 21.10
C GLN A 34 -16.30 28.00 19.91
N ARG A 35 -15.00 27.84 20.19
CA ARG A 35 -13.98 27.67 19.14
C ARG A 35 -14.14 26.32 18.43
N TYR A 36 -14.46 25.27 19.17
CA TYR A 36 -14.77 23.97 18.60
C TYR A 36 -16.04 24.00 17.73
N GLY A 37 -17.07 24.74 18.14
CA GLY A 37 -18.29 24.93 17.36
C GLY A 37 -18.00 25.51 15.98
N LEU A 38 -17.24 26.61 15.93
CA LEU A 38 -16.82 27.24 14.67
C LEU A 38 -16.00 26.30 13.79
N LEU A 39 -14.98 25.65 14.34
CA LEU A 39 -14.15 24.69 13.61
C LEU A 39 -14.97 23.53 13.03
N LYS A 40 -15.93 23.03 13.80
CA LYS A 40 -16.81 21.93 13.38
C LYS A 40 -17.75 22.38 12.25
N GLU A 41 -18.32 23.58 12.35
CA GLU A 41 -19.19 24.14 11.31
C GLU A 41 -18.41 24.38 10.00
N GLU A 42 -17.20 24.94 10.09
CA GLU A 42 -16.31 25.11 8.94
C GLU A 42 -16.01 23.77 8.25
N LEU A 43 -15.55 22.76 9.00
CA LEU A 43 -15.20 21.45 8.44
C LEU A 43 -16.43 20.67 7.91
N LEU A 44 -17.61 20.87 8.51
CA LEU A 44 -18.87 20.33 8.01
C LEU A 44 -19.28 21.02 6.69
N SER A 45 -19.11 22.34 6.61
CA SER A 45 -19.44 23.12 5.40
C SER A 45 -18.56 22.74 4.20
N GLU A 46 -17.29 22.44 4.45
CA GLU A 46 -16.34 21.94 3.45
C GLU A 46 -16.51 20.44 3.13
N ALA A 47 -17.44 19.76 3.81
CA ALA A 47 -17.69 18.33 3.70
C ALA A 47 -16.46 17.44 3.96
N LEU A 48 -15.51 17.90 4.78
CA LEU A 48 -14.34 17.13 5.20
C LEU A 48 -14.66 16.15 6.34
N ILE A 49 -15.64 16.51 7.17
CA ILE A 49 -16.12 15.67 8.27
C ILE A 49 -17.61 15.40 8.12
N GLU A 50 -18.07 14.30 8.68
CA GLU A 50 -19.48 13.90 8.76
C GLU A 50 -19.90 13.63 10.20
N LYS A 51 -21.22 13.71 10.44
CA LYS A 51 -21.80 13.39 11.75
C LYS A 51 -21.77 11.89 11.95
N TYR A 52 -21.06 11.45 12.98
CA TYR A 52 -20.95 10.04 13.36
C TYR A 52 -21.90 9.73 14.52
N ARG A 53 -22.56 8.56 14.48
CA ARG A 53 -23.43 8.11 15.58
C ARG A 53 -22.59 7.55 16.71
N CYS A 54 -22.49 8.31 17.80
CA CYS A 54 -22.07 7.82 19.11
C CYS A 54 -23.01 8.35 20.20
N HIS A 55 -22.90 7.83 21.42
CA HIS A 55 -23.84 8.11 22.52
C HIS A 55 -24.01 9.62 22.82
N SER A 56 -22.96 10.42 22.59
CA SER A 56 -22.93 11.89 22.79
C SER A 56 -22.86 12.70 21.48
N GLY A 57 -23.07 12.06 20.32
CA GLY A 57 -22.84 12.64 19.01
C GLY A 57 -21.35 12.78 18.68
N GLY A 58 -20.96 12.34 17.48
CA GLY A 58 -19.56 12.24 17.08
C GLY A 58 -19.31 12.87 15.72
N ILE A 59 -18.04 12.88 15.35
CA ILE A 59 -17.56 13.32 14.04
C ILE A 59 -16.61 12.27 13.49
N ALA A 60 -16.69 12.02 12.20
CA ALA A 60 -15.80 11.13 11.46
C ALA A 60 -15.31 11.83 10.19
N LEU A 61 -14.19 11.37 9.63
CA LEU A 61 -13.70 11.86 8.34
C LEU A 61 -14.54 11.31 7.19
N THR A 62 -14.83 12.16 6.21
CA THR A 62 -15.37 11.71 4.93
C THR A 62 -14.26 11.23 4.01
N ALA A 63 -14.62 10.54 2.92
CA ALA A 63 -13.67 10.17 1.86
C ALA A 63 -12.92 11.39 1.27
N LYS A 64 -13.52 12.59 1.31
CA LYS A 64 -12.86 13.84 0.91
C LYS A 64 -11.85 14.30 1.95
N GLY A 65 -12.20 14.22 3.25
CA GLY A 65 -11.29 14.54 4.35
C GLY A 65 -10.03 13.67 4.36
N VAL A 66 -10.16 12.37 4.10
CA VAL A 66 -9.00 11.45 4.02
C VAL A 66 -8.05 11.86 2.89
N LYS A 67 -8.58 12.22 1.71
CA LYS A 67 -7.78 12.71 0.58
C LYS A 67 -7.12 14.07 0.82
N HIS A 68 -7.65 14.87 1.75
CA HIS A 68 -7.07 16.15 2.13
C HIS A 68 -5.87 15.98 3.08
N LEU A 69 -5.87 14.93 3.91
CA LEU A 69 -4.83 14.64 4.90
C LEU A 69 -3.66 13.86 4.33
N VAL A 70 -3.96 12.87 3.48
CA VAL A 70 -2.94 12.09 2.81
C VAL A 70 -2.59 12.87 1.55
N PRO A 71 -1.41 13.52 1.45
CA PRO A 71 -0.92 13.88 0.13
C PRO A 71 -0.98 12.59 -0.68
N SER A 72 -1.74 12.60 -1.77
CA SER A 72 -1.83 11.45 -2.68
C SER A 72 -0.43 10.88 -2.77
N PRO A 73 -0.18 9.61 -2.38
CA PRO A 73 1.16 9.06 -2.50
C PRO A 73 1.51 9.22 -3.97
N GLU A 74 2.37 10.18 -4.27
CA GLU A 74 2.89 10.34 -5.61
C GLU A 74 3.65 9.05 -5.81
N SER A 75 3.04 8.15 -6.57
CA SER A 75 3.72 6.92 -6.95
C SER A 75 5.01 7.41 -7.60
N ALA A 76 6.14 7.06 -7.00
CA ALA A 76 7.45 7.41 -7.54
C ALA A 76 7.66 6.82 -8.96
N VAL A 77 6.71 5.98 -9.39
CA VAL A 77 6.76 5.17 -10.58
C VAL A 77 5.44 5.25 -11.33
N GLY A 78 5.50 5.51 -12.64
CA GLY A 78 4.32 5.67 -13.50
C GLY A 78 3.59 4.38 -13.84
N LYS A 79 4.26 3.21 -13.76
CA LYS A 79 3.69 1.88 -14.00
C LYS A 79 4.12 0.89 -12.92
N GLU A 80 3.25 -0.06 -12.57
CA GLU A 80 3.56 -1.11 -11.60
C GLU A 80 4.77 -1.96 -12.05
N ALA A 81 4.88 -2.24 -13.36
CA ALA A 81 5.99 -3.00 -13.94
C ALA A 81 7.38 -2.41 -13.63
N ASP A 82 7.46 -1.08 -13.58
CA ASP A 82 8.70 -0.37 -13.32
C ASP A 82 9.19 -0.58 -11.88
N LEU A 83 8.30 -0.98 -10.94
CA LEU A 83 8.70 -1.37 -9.57
C LEU A 83 9.57 -2.64 -9.55
N TYR A 84 9.43 -3.50 -10.55
CA TYR A 84 10.07 -4.81 -10.58
C TYR A 84 11.34 -4.87 -11.45
N GLN A 85 11.66 -3.79 -12.18
CA GLN A 85 12.81 -3.78 -13.11
C GLN A 85 14.13 -4.15 -12.42
N GLU A 86 14.41 -3.60 -11.24
CA GLU A 86 15.64 -3.91 -10.51
C GLU A 86 15.68 -5.38 -10.05
N LEU A 87 14.54 -5.96 -9.66
CA LEU A 87 14.47 -7.37 -9.32
C LEU A 87 14.71 -8.28 -10.53
N ILE A 88 14.15 -7.93 -11.69
CA ILE A 88 14.36 -8.67 -12.94
C ILE A 88 15.84 -8.63 -13.31
N LYS A 89 16.51 -7.47 -13.22
CA LYS A 89 17.95 -7.35 -13.46
C LYS A 89 18.77 -8.24 -12.54
N VAL A 90 18.44 -8.31 -11.25
CA VAL A 90 19.12 -9.20 -10.30
C VAL A 90 18.94 -10.65 -10.71
N ILE A 91 17.72 -11.06 -11.08
CA ILE A 91 17.43 -12.43 -11.54
C ILE A 91 18.23 -12.78 -12.80
N ASP A 92 18.30 -11.86 -13.77
CA ASP A 92 19.02 -12.07 -15.02
C ASP A 92 20.54 -12.12 -14.78
N ASN A 93 21.08 -11.27 -13.90
CA ASN A 93 22.49 -11.30 -13.50
C ASN A 93 22.83 -12.60 -12.76
N GLU A 94 21.98 -13.05 -11.82
CA GLU A 94 22.16 -14.34 -11.15
C GLU A 94 22.11 -15.51 -12.14
N ALA A 95 21.24 -15.45 -13.15
CA ALA A 95 21.19 -16.46 -14.20
C ALA A 95 22.49 -16.52 -15.01
N TYR A 96 23.02 -15.34 -15.37
CA TYR A 96 24.30 -15.21 -16.06
C TYR A 96 25.47 -15.76 -15.23
N ASP A 97 25.59 -15.34 -13.97
CA ASP A 97 26.69 -15.75 -13.08
C ASP A 97 26.69 -17.27 -12.81
N ASN A 98 25.51 -17.89 -12.82
CA ASN A 98 25.36 -19.33 -12.59
C ASN A 98 25.38 -20.17 -13.87
N GLU A 99 25.63 -19.57 -15.05
CA GLU A 99 25.51 -20.21 -16.37
C GLU A 99 24.15 -20.95 -16.55
N GLU A 100 23.10 -20.42 -15.93
CA GLU A 100 21.76 -21.01 -15.94
C GLU A 100 20.96 -20.44 -17.12
N ASN A 101 20.35 -21.31 -17.93
CA ASN A 101 19.37 -20.87 -18.94
C ASN A 101 18.08 -20.44 -18.24
N ALA A 102 18.05 -19.19 -17.78
CA ALA A 102 16.91 -18.60 -17.09
C ALA A 102 16.60 -17.19 -17.58
N PHE A 103 15.32 -16.80 -17.46
CA PHE A 103 14.86 -15.45 -17.74
C PHE A 103 13.72 -15.08 -16.78
N GLY A 104 13.74 -13.83 -16.30
CA GLY A 104 12.69 -13.25 -15.44
C GLY A 104 11.76 -12.32 -16.21
N PHE A 105 10.46 -12.32 -15.88
CA PHE A 105 9.54 -11.28 -16.39
C PHE A 105 8.41 -10.95 -15.40
N ASP A 106 7.91 -9.71 -15.50
CA ASP A 106 6.72 -9.24 -14.78
C ASP A 106 5.44 -9.81 -15.40
N ILE A 107 4.55 -10.32 -14.56
CA ILE A 107 3.30 -10.99 -14.93
C ILE A 107 2.12 -10.02 -15.05
N GLY A 108 2.33 -8.70 -14.91
CA GLY A 108 1.30 -7.67 -15.06
C GLY A 108 0.35 -7.86 -16.28
N SER A 109 0.83 -8.46 -17.38
CA SER A 109 0.03 -8.77 -18.58
C SER A 109 -0.86 -10.03 -18.49
N LEU A 110 -0.54 -11.05 -17.68
CA LEU A 110 -1.32 -12.30 -17.56
C LEU A 110 -2.43 -12.21 -16.51
N ARG A 111 -2.40 -11.21 -15.62
CA ARG A 111 -3.48 -10.90 -14.66
C ARG A 111 -4.84 -10.72 -15.34
N ASN A 112 -4.84 -10.24 -16.58
CA ASN A 112 -6.05 -9.98 -17.36
C ASN A 112 -6.69 -11.24 -18.00
N ARG A 113 -6.07 -12.43 -17.90
CA ARG A 113 -6.52 -13.63 -18.65
C ARG A 113 -6.76 -14.91 -17.83
N GLY A 114 -6.66 -14.91 -16.49
CA GLY A 114 -7.01 -16.12 -15.74
C GLY A 114 -6.83 -16.08 -14.22
N LYS A 115 -7.25 -17.16 -13.54
CA LYS A 115 -7.18 -17.41 -12.08
C LYS A 115 -5.77 -17.76 -11.58
N TRP A 116 -4.71 -17.21 -12.16
CA TRP A 116 -3.37 -17.41 -11.61
C TRP A 116 -3.26 -16.65 -10.29
N THR A 117 -2.91 -17.33 -9.21
CA THR A 117 -2.70 -16.74 -7.87
C THR A 117 -1.43 -15.88 -7.85
N ASN A 118 -1.52 -14.72 -8.49
CA ASN A 118 -0.75 -13.48 -8.41
C ASN A 118 0.72 -13.48 -7.94
N PRO A 119 1.65 -14.26 -8.53
CA PRO A 119 3.05 -13.87 -8.46
C PRO A 119 3.27 -12.55 -9.22
N ASP A 120 4.10 -11.67 -8.66
CA ASP A 120 4.44 -10.40 -9.31
C ASP A 120 5.50 -10.62 -10.39
N VAL A 121 6.53 -11.41 -10.07
CA VAL A 121 7.61 -11.77 -11.00
C VAL A 121 7.74 -13.29 -11.03
N VAL A 122 8.01 -13.84 -12.22
CA VAL A 122 8.39 -15.26 -12.36
C VAL A 122 9.72 -15.37 -13.08
N LYS A 123 10.55 -16.27 -12.55
CA LYS A 123 11.76 -16.78 -13.20
C LYS A 123 11.46 -18.18 -13.72
N PHE A 124 11.69 -18.40 -15.01
CA PHE A 124 11.79 -19.74 -15.57
C PHE A 124 13.26 -20.10 -15.68
N SER A 125 13.66 -21.28 -15.20
CA SER A 125 14.99 -21.82 -15.46
C SER A 125 14.93 -23.26 -15.96
N VAL A 126 15.81 -23.58 -16.91
CA VAL A 126 15.96 -24.95 -17.42
C VAL A 126 17.27 -25.50 -16.91
N ARG A 127 17.20 -26.59 -16.14
CA ARG A 127 18.38 -27.34 -15.68
C ARG A 127 18.46 -28.67 -16.39
N ASN A 128 19.53 -28.85 -17.16
CA ASN A 128 19.85 -30.14 -17.77
C ASN A 128 20.67 -30.97 -16.79
N TYR A 129 20.22 -32.19 -16.51
CA TYR A 129 20.96 -33.18 -15.71
C TYR A 129 21.50 -34.28 -16.64
N PRO A 130 22.68 -34.10 -17.26
CA PRO A 130 23.15 -34.97 -18.33
C PRO A 130 23.38 -36.41 -17.88
N ARG A 131 23.80 -36.61 -16.62
CA ARG A 131 23.96 -37.96 -16.02
C ARG A 131 22.64 -38.67 -15.77
N GLN A 132 21.55 -37.93 -15.58
CA GLN A 132 20.23 -38.46 -15.30
C GLN A 132 19.35 -38.48 -16.56
N ARG A 133 19.79 -37.86 -17.67
CA ARG A 133 19.04 -37.67 -18.93
C ARG A 133 17.67 -37.03 -18.71
N ILE A 134 17.60 -36.10 -17.76
CA ILE A 134 16.37 -35.38 -17.42
C ILE A 134 16.64 -33.90 -17.58
N ASP A 135 15.75 -33.24 -18.31
CA ASP A 135 15.62 -31.79 -18.29
C ASP A 135 14.53 -31.41 -17.28
N LYS A 136 14.87 -30.54 -16.34
CA LYS A 136 13.90 -29.98 -15.39
C LYS A 136 13.64 -28.52 -15.72
N LEU A 137 12.36 -28.20 -15.90
CA LEU A 137 11.88 -26.83 -15.89
C LEU A 137 11.56 -26.45 -14.45
N ILE A 138 12.24 -25.43 -13.94
CA ILE A 138 12.00 -24.88 -12.61
C ILE A 138 11.27 -23.56 -12.79
N VAL A 139 10.15 -23.42 -12.10
CA VAL A 139 9.37 -22.17 -12.06
C VAL A 139 9.48 -21.61 -10.65
N THR A 140 10.06 -20.42 -10.56
CA THR A 140 10.21 -19.69 -9.30
C THR A 140 9.32 -18.45 -9.35
N THR A 141 8.45 -18.33 -8.34
CA THR A 141 7.49 -17.23 -8.21
C THR A 141 7.90 -16.29 -7.08
N TYR A 142 7.84 -14.98 -7.35
CA TYR A 142 8.10 -13.92 -6.36
C TYR A 142 6.81 -13.15 -6.08
N LEU A 143 6.49 -13.00 -4.79
CA LEU A 143 5.26 -12.38 -4.29
C LEU A 143 5.58 -11.19 -3.38
N ARG A 144 4.89 -10.07 -3.57
CA ARG A 144 4.89 -8.94 -2.65
C ARG A 144 3.90 -9.21 -1.52
N SER A 145 4.41 -9.55 -0.34
CA SER A 145 3.58 -9.67 0.86
C SER A 145 3.28 -8.28 1.45
N LYS A 146 2.06 -8.06 1.95
CA LYS A 146 1.67 -6.84 2.69
C LYS A 146 2.21 -6.80 4.13
N ALA A 147 2.76 -7.91 4.62
CA ALA A 147 3.23 -8.05 5.99
C ALA A 147 4.76 -8.18 6.02
N MET A 148 5.44 -7.04 6.14
CA MET A 148 6.90 -6.90 6.20
C MET A 148 7.66 -7.39 4.97
N ALA A 149 8.71 -6.66 4.61
CA ALA A 149 9.63 -6.95 3.52
C ALA A 149 10.32 -8.32 3.67
N LYS A 150 9.65 -9.40 3.24
CA LYS A 150 10.22 -10.72 3.00
C LYS A 150 9.63 -11.30 1.73
N MET A 151 10.50 -11.53 0.76
CA MET A 151 10.17 -12.19 -0.50
C MET A 151 10.17 -13.70 -0.25
N GLU A 152 9.00 -14.35 -0.31
CA GLU A 152 8.92 -15.81 -0.21
C GLU A 152 9.24 -16.42 -1.57
N CYS A 153 10.26 -17.27 -1.62
CA CYS A 153 10.64 -18.03 -2.80
C CYS A 153 9.96 -19.39 -2.75
N ARG A 154 9.04 -19.68 -3.67
CA ARG A 154 8.43 -21.01 -3.82
C ARG A 154 8.91 -21.67 -5.09
N SER A 155 9.52 -22.84 -4.95
CA SER A 155 9.93 -23.70 -6.06
C SER A 155 8.92 -24.84 -6.20
N TYR A 156 8.38 -25.02 -7.40
CA TYR A 156 7.56 -26.19 -7.73
C TYR A 156 8.44 -27.19 -8.50
N LEU A 157 8.46 -28.44 -8.03
CA LEU A 157 9.23 -29.56 -8.57
C LEU A 157 8.50 -30.28 -9.70
#